data_AF-A0A7C1R6K6-F1
#
_entry.id   AF-A0A7C1R6K6-F1
#
_cell.length_a   1.000
_cell.length_b   1.000
_cell.length_c   1.000
_cell.angle_alpha   90.00
_cell.angle_beta   90.00
_cell.angle_gamma   90.00
#
_symmetry.space_group_name_H-M   'P 1'
#
loop_
_entity.id
_entity.type
_entity.pdbx_description
1 polymer ?
#
loop_
_entity_poly.entity_id
_entity_poly.type
_entity_poly.pdbx_seq_one_letter_code
_entity_poly.pdbx_strand_id
1 'polypeptide(L)'
;IDVLKSVRAQINWPIPVVFLTQRDSESDIVHALDAGADDFLAKPARAAELVARINALARRANPDNEKEVLKYGPFDINTQHRTVSLHGEALTLTDKDFDLTLFLFQNQGRLLTREVLLERVWGLAKDINTRTVDTHMSRLRRRLGLNPENGFRIKTIYQRGYRLEAMKADMEAQTPHD
;
A
#
# COMPACT_ATOMS: atom_id res chain seq x y z
N ILE A 1 -21.09 -12.96 17.13
CA ILE A 1 -20.34 -14.24 16.95
C ILE A 1 -20.78 -14.93 15.66
N ASP A 2 -22.08 -15.00 15.36
CA ASP A 2 -22.59 -15.66 14.13
C ASP A 2 -21.99 -15.10 12.85
N VAL A 3 -21.78 -13.78 12.77
CA VAL A 3 -21.09 -13.15 11.63
C VAL A 3 -19.66 -13.69 11.46
N LEU A 4 -18.90 -13.85 12.54
CA LEU A 4 -17.54 -14.41 12.49
C LEU A 4 -17.58 -15.86 11.99
N LYS A 5 -18.49 -16.67 12.52
CA LYS A 5 -18.65 -18.08 12.10
C LYS A 5 -19.00 -18.17 10.62
N SER A 6 -19.92 -17.34 10.13
CA SER A 6 -20.28 -17.26 8.70
C SER A 6 -19.10 -16.82 7.84
N VAL A 7 -18.34 -15.81 8.26
CA VAL A 7 -17.14 -15.33 7.56
C VAL A 7 -16.09 -16.44 7.46
N ARG A 8 -15.80 -17.15 8.56
CA ARG A 8 -14.81 -18.25 8.56
C ARG A 8 -15.26 -19.46 7.74
N ALA A 9 -16.57 -19.71 7.65
CA ALA A 9 -17.11 -20.78 6.82
C ALA A 9 -17.10 -20.47 5.32
N GLN A 10 -17.19 -19.19 4.94
CA GLN A 10 -17.32 -18.77 3.53
C GLN A 10 -16.02 -18.23 2.92
N ILE A 11 -15.10 -17.73 3.74
CA ILE A 11 -13.90 -17.03 3.27
C ILE A 11 -12.67 -17.85 3.64
N ASN A 12 -11.98 -18.37 2.63
CA ASN A 12 -10.73 -19.13 2.77
C ASN A 12 -9.48 -18.23 2.94
N TRP A 13 -9.68 -16.95 3.26
CA TRP A 13 -8.61 -15.96 3.46
C TRP A 13 -8.40 -15.73 4.97
N PRO A 14 -7.15 -15.79 5.48
CA PRO A 14 -6.82 -15.56 6.88
C PRO A 14 -6.86 -14.06 7.23
N ILE A 15 -8.05 -13.44 7.22
CA ILE A 15 -8.22 -12.03 7.59
C ILE A 15 -8.23 -11.95 9.13
N PRO A 16 -7.38 -11.12 9.77
CA PRO A 16 -7.49 -10.85 11.20
C PRO A 16 -8.84 -10.27 11.58
N VAL A 17 -9.41 -10.74 12.69
CA VAL A 17 -10.67 -10.24 13.24
C VAL A 17 -10.47 -9.71 14.65
N VAL A 18 -10.88 -8.46 14.87
CA VAL A 18 -10.90 -7.81 16.18
C VAL A 18 -12.34 -7.56 16.61
N PHE A 19 -12.69 -7.97 17.82
CA PHE A 19 -13.96 -7.61 18.44
C PHE A 19 -13.82 -6.28 19.17
N LEU A 20 -14.74 -5.35 18.90
CA LEU A 20 -14.82 -4.08 19.62
C LEU A 20 -16.25 -3.86 20.14
N THR A 21 -16.46 -4.10 21.43
CA THR A 21 -17.81 -4.22 22.03
C THR A 21 -17.91 -3.55 23.39
N GLN A 22 -19.12 -3.19 23.82
CA GLN A 22 -19.39 -2.73 25.20
C GLN A 22 -19.53 -3.91 26.19
N ARG A 23 -19.66 -5.14 25.68
CA ARG A 23 -19.68 -6.34 26.51
C ARG A 23 -18.25 -6.76 26.82
N ASP A 24 -17.92 -6.89 28.08
CA ASP A 24 -16.57 -7.15 28.59
C ASP A 24 -16.53 -8.30 29.59
N SER A 25 -17.60 -9.10 29.66
CA SER A 25 -17.62 -10.30 30.50
C SER A 25 -16.56 -11.29 30.02
N GLU A 26 -15.93 -11.99 30.96
CA GLU A 26 -14.94 -13.04 30.65
C GLU A 26 -15.53 -14.08 29.68
N SER A 27 -16.78 -14.47 29.88
CA SER A 27 -17.48 -15.39 28.99
C SER A 27 -17.61 -14.88 27.55
N ASP A 28 -17.84 -13.59 27.35
CA ASP A 28 -17.94 -13.01 26.00
C ASP A 28 -16.58 -12.98 25.30
N ILE A 29 -15.51 -12.70 26.05
CA ILE A 29 -14.13 -12.68 25.54
C ILE A 29 -13.73 -14.07 25.09
N VAL A 30 -13.88 -15.07 25.98
CA VAL A 30 -13.51 -16.46 25.71
C VAL A 30 -14.29 -16.99 24.50
N HIS A 31 -15.61 -16.78 24.47
CA HIS A 31 -16.44 -17.26 23.36
C HIS A 31 -16.08 -16.60 22.01
N ALA A 32 -15.70 -15.32 22.01
CA ALA A 32 -15.25 -14.66 20.78
C ALA A 32 -13.92 -15.23 20.27
N LEU A 33 -12.95 -15.44 21.16
CA LEU A 33 -11.63 -16.00 20.82
C LEU A 33 -11.75 -17.45 20.34
N ASP A 34 -12.51 -18.29 21.03
CA ASP A 34 -12.78 -19.69 20.64
C ASP A 34 -13.49 -19.78 19.28
N ALA A 35 -14.31 -18.79 18.94
CA ALA A 35 -14.96 -18.71 17.64
C ALA A 35 -14.02 -18.28 16.49
N GLY A 36 -12.75 -17.97 16.78
CA GLY A 36 -11.73 -17.62 15.78
C GLY A 36 -11.47 -16.12 15.62
N ALA A 37 -11.73 -15.33 16.68
CA ALA A 37 -11.26 -13.95 16.77
C ALA A 37 -9.77 -13.89 17.13
N ASP A 38 -9.05 -12.91 16.58
CA ASP A 38 -7.62 -12.74 16.82
C ASP A 38 -7.31 -11.75 17.96
N ASP A 39 -8.28 -10.86 18.28
CA ASP A 39 -8.21 -9.95 19.43
C ASP A 39 -9.62 -9.51 19.87
N PHE A 40 -9.72 -9.05 21.11
CA PHE A 40 -10.95 -8.56 21.73
C PHE A 40 -10.65 -7.30 22.54
N LEU A 41 -11.44 -6.24 22.32
CA LEU A 41 -11.30 -4.97 23.01
C LEU A 41 -12.65 -4.45 23.50
N ALA A 42 -12.74 -4.14 24.79
CA ALA A 42 -13.90 -3.50 25.37
C ALA A 42 -13.91 -1.99 25.05
N LYS A 43 -15.10 -1.44 24.81
CA LYS A 43 -15.32 0.01 24.68
C LYS A 43 -15.44 0.63 26.08
N PRO A 44 -14.89 1.84 26.33
CA PRO A 44 -14.25 2.72 25.35
C PRO A 44 -12.77 2.37 25.13
N ALA A 45 -12.41 2.03 23.89
CA ALA A 45 -11.03 1.77 23.51
C ALA A 45 -10.23 3.07 23.46
N ARG A 46 -9.01 3.05 23.99
CA ARG A 46 -8.04 4.14 23.79
C ARG A 46 -7.54 4.08 22.35
N ALA A 47 -7.55 5.21 21.64
CA ALA A 47 -7.18 5.24 20.23
C ALA A 47 -5.79 4.66 19.95
N ALA A 48 -4.78 5.01 20.77
CA ALA A 48 -3.43 4.48 20.65
C ALA A 48 -3.36 2.96 20.87
N GLU A 49 -4.15 2.43 21.80
CA GLU A 49 -4.20 1.00 22.08
C GLU A 49 -4.82 0.22 20.92
N LEU A 50 -5.94 0.71 20.38
CA LEU A 50 -6.59 0.11 19.22
C LEU A 50 -5.65 0.07 18.01
N VAL A 51 -4.94 1.17 17.75
CA VAL A 51 -3.95 1.25 16.66
C VAL A 51 -2.80 0.25 16.89
N ALA A 52 -2.28 0.14 18.10
CA ALA A 52 -1.20 -0.79 18.43
C ALA A 52 -1.62 -2.26 18.19
N ARG A 53 -2.85 -2.62 18.59
CA ARG A 53 -3.43 -3.96 18.41
C ARG A 53 -3.66 -4.31 16.94
N ILE A 54 -4.23 -3.38 16.16
CA ILE A 54 -4.39 -3.54 14.71
C ILE A 54 -3.03 -3.80 14.04
N ASN A 55 -2.01 -3.01 14.38
CA ASN A 55 -0.67 -3.17 13.83
C ASN A 55 -0.03 -4.52 14.21
N ALA A 56 -0.24 -4.99 15.44
CA ALA A 56 0.25 -6.29 15.88
C ALA A 56 -0.40 -7.47 15.14
N LEU A 57 -1.70 -7.36 14.83
CA LEU A 57 -2.42 -8.35 14.05
C LEU A 57 -2.03 -8.36 12.57
N ALA A 58 -1.84 -7.19 11.97
CA ALA A 58 -1.39 -7.08 10.60
C ALA A 58 -0.02 -7.75 10.40
N ARG A 59 0.90 -7.66 11.38
CA ARG A 59 2.18 -8.38 11.35
C ARG A 59 2.00 -9.91 11.41
N ARG A 60 1.07 -10.41 12.24
CA ARG A 60 0.84 -11.85 12.41
C ARG A 60 0.14 -12.53 11.23
N ALA A 61 -0.78 -11.83 10.56
CA ALA A 61 -1.52 -12.40 9.43
C ALA A 61 -0.74 -12.45 8.12
N ASN A 62 0.40 -11.78 8.03
CA ASN A 62 1.23 -11.82 6.85
C ASN A 62 2.70 -12.05 7.24
N PRO A 63 3.08 -13.26 7.69
CA PRO A 63 4.48 -13.59 7.98
C PRO A 63 5.36 -13.49 6.72
N ASP A 64 4.79 -13.68 5.52
CA ASP A 64 5.46 -13.51 4.22
C ASP A 64 5.67 -12.04 3.80
N ASN A 65 5.24 -11.05 4.59
CA ASN A 65 5.67 -9.66 4.40
C ASN A 65 7.18 -9.45 4.69
N GLU A 66 7.90 -10.52 5.07
CA GLU A 66 9.36 -10.60 4.99
C GLU A 66 9.90 -10.66 3.54
N LYS A 67 9.05 -10.73 2.51
CA LYS A 67 9.44 -10.25 1.17
C LYS A 67 9.45 -8.73 1.17
N GLU A 68 10.46 -8.23 1.86
CA GLU A 68 10.80 -6.85 2.12
C GLU A 68 10.91 -6.01 0.85
N VAL A 69 11.30 -6.65 -0.26
CA VAL A 69 11.66 -6.03 -1.54
C VAL A 69 10.61 -6.32 -2.62
N LEU A 70 9.89 -5.28 -3.04
CA LEU A 70 8.97 -5.32 -4.19
C LEU A 70 9.74 -5.06 -5.48
N LYS A 71 9.61 -5.94 -6.48
CA LYS A 71 10.32 -5.82 -7.76
C LYS A 71 9.42 -5.32 -8.88
N TYR A 72 9.86 -4.29 -9.59
CA TYR A 72 9.17 -3.67 -10.72
C TYR A 72 10.15 -3.40 -11.86
N GLY A 73 10.28 -4.34 -12.80
CA GLY A 73 11.29 -4.24 -13.85
C GLY A 73 12.69 -4.07 -13.25
N PRO A 74 13.44 -2.99 -13.57
CA PRO A 74 14.76 -2.74 -12.99
C PRO A 74 14.73 -2.11 -11.59
N PHE A 75 13.54 -1.85 -11.03
CA PHE A 75 13.38 -1.25 -9.71
C PHE A 75 13.18 -2.32 -8.64
N ASP A 76 13.91 -2.17 -7.53
CA ASP A 76 13.69 -2.92 -6.30
C ASP A 76 13.31 -1.92 -5.19
N ILE A 77 12.18 -2.13 -4.52
CA ILE A 77 11.67 -1.25 -3.45
C ILE A 77 11.65 -2.03 -2.14
N ASN A 78 12.60 -1.77 -1.25
CA ASN A 78 12.61 -2.35 0.09
C ASN A 78 11.72 -1.52 1.03
N THR A 79 10.65 -2.13 1.51
CA THR A 79 9.62 -1.49 2.34
C THR A 79 9.98 -1.37 3.81
N GLN A 80 10.78 -2.27 4.38
CA GLN A 80 11.19 -2.17 5.79
C GLN A 80 12.44 -1.31 5.95
N HIS A 81 13.40 -1.37 5.01
CA HIS A 81 14.52 -0.43 4.97
C HIS A 81 14.18 0.93 4.33
N ARG A 82 12.99 1.05 3.72
CA ARG A 82 12.54 2.26 3.00
C ARG A 82 13.53 2.73 1.93
N THR A 83 14.10 1.78 1.20
CA THR A 83 15.05 2.06 0.12
C THR A 83 14.47 1.70 -1.24
N VAL A 84 14.96 2.38 -2.28
CA VAL A 84 14.66 2.05 -3.67
C VAL A 84 15.99 1.93 -4.40
N SER A 85 16.16 0.90 -5.22
CA SER A 85 17.29 0.79 -6.14
C SER A 85 16.80 0.64 -7.58
N LEU A 86 17.61 1.14 -8.52
CA LEU A 86 17.42 1.01 -9.96
C LEU A 86 18.64 0.30 -10.53
N HIS A 87 18.45 -0.83 -11.21
CA HIS A 87 19.55 -1.69 -11.70
C HIS A 87 20.56 -2.06 -10.61
N GLY A 88 20.07 -2.25 -9.37
CA GLY A 88 20.90 -2.54 -8.19
C GLY A 88 21.59 -1.32 -7.54
N GLU A 89 21.53 -0.14 -8.17
CA GLU A 89 22.08 1.10 -7.60
C GLU A 89 21.06 1.78 -6.68
N ALA A 90 21.44 2.03 -5.42
CA ALA A 90 20.56 2.65 -4.44
C ALA A 90 20.26 4.13 -4.78
N LEU A 91 18.98 4.49 -4.72
CA LEU A 91 18.49 5.85 -4.95
C LEU A 91 18.23 6.57 -3.63
N THR A 92 18.79 7.76 -3.47
CA THR A 92 18.56 8.59 -2.28
C THR A 92 17.22 9.33 -2.41
N LEU A 93 16.22 8.91 -1.63
CA LEU A 93 14.89 9.52 -1.56
C LEU A 93 14.63 10.14 -0.18
N THR A 94 13.78 11.17 -0.15
CA THR A 94 13.19 11.63 1.12
C THR A 94 12.08 10.68 1.54
N ASP A 95 11.64 10.70 2.80
CA ASP A 95 10.53 9.87 3.27
C ASP A 95 9.26 10.02 2.42
N LYS A 96 8.91 11.26 2.06
CA LYS A 96 7.74 11.54 1.23
C LYS A 96 7.92 11.09 -0.21
N ASP A 97 9.14 11.20 -0.74
CA ASP A 97 9.44 10.67 -2.07
C ASP A 97 9.37 9.15 -2.09
N PHE A 98 9.85 8.47 -1.03
CA PHE A 98 9.70 7.03 -0.87
C PHE A 98 8.23 6.62 -0.82
N ASP A 99 7.45 7.21 0.08
CA ASP A 99 6.02 6.88 0.25
C ASP A 99 5.25 7.07 -1.06
N LEU A 100 5.54 8.15 -1.78
CA LEU A 100 4.93 8.46 -3.06
C LEU A 100 5.37 7.50 -4.17
N THR A 101 6.63 7.08 -4.17
CA THR A 101 7.16 6.07 -5.10
C THR A 101 6.46 4.73 -4.87
N LEU A 102 6.47 4.25 -3.64
CA LEU A 102 5.80 3.00 -3.26
C LEU A 102 4.34 3.01 -3.68
N PHE A 103 3.63 4.10 -3.38
CA PHE A 103 2.21 4.24 -3.72
C PHE A 103 1.96 4.25 -5.25
N LEU A 104 2.83 4.91 -6.03
CA LEU A 104 2.76 4.90 -7.50
C LEU A 104 2.96 3.49 -8.08
N PHE A 105 4.00 2.77 -7.63
CA PHE A 105 4.34 1.43 -8.12
C PHE A 105 3.29 0.39 -7.73
N GLN A 106 2.76 0.44 -6.50
CA GLN A 106 1.65 -0.43 -6.07
C GLN A 106 0.34 -0.17 -6.86
N ASN A 107 0.17 1.03 -7.41
CA ASN A 107 -1.00 1.41 -8.20
C ASN A 107 -0.66 1.64 -9.68
N GLN A 108 0.35 0.93 -10.20
CA GLN A 108 0.74 0.98 -11.60
C GLN A 108 -0.48 0.85 -12.53
N GLY A 109 -0.54 1.68 -13.56
CA GLY A 109 -1.61 1.73 -14.56
C GLY A 109 -2.87 2.48 -14.12
N ARG A 110 -3.07 2.74 -12.82
CA ARG A 110 -4.25 3.44 -12.30
C ARG A 110 -4.07 4.96 -12.34
N LEU A 111 -5.15 5.69 -12.61
CA LEU A 111 -5.20 7.14 -12.45
C LEU A 111 -5.29 7.47 -10.96
N LEU A 112 -4.25 8.11 -10.43
CA LEU A 112 -4.22 8.65 -9.08
C LEU A 112 -4.49 10.15 -9.14
N THR A 113 -5.58 10.61 -8.52
CA THR A 113 -5.88 12.05 -8.49
C THR A 113 -4.95 12.79 -7.53
N ARG A 114 -4.80 14.09 -7.70
CA ARG A 114 -3.95 14.91 -6.81
C ARG A 114 -4.42 14.84 -5.36
N GLU A 115 -5.72 14.81 -5.15
CA GLU A 115 -6.35 14.71 -3.83
C GLU A 115 -6.00 13.38 -3.17
N VAL A 116 -6.12 12.26 -3.90
CA VAL A 116 -5.76 10.93 -3.39
C VAL A 116 -4.27 10.84 -3.05
N LEU A 117 -3.40 11.40 -3.90
CA LEU A 117 -1.96 11.45 -3.65
C LEU A 117 -1.65 12.28 -2.40
N LEU A 118 -2.30 13.43 -2.25
CA LEU A 118 -2.10 14.32 -1.11
C LEU A 118 -2.57 13.65 0.20
N GLU A 119 -3.76 13.06 0.19
CA GLU A 119 -4.34 12.36 1.34
C GLU A 119 -3.49 11.16 1.75
N ARG A 120 -3.10 10.30 0.81
CA ARG A 120 -2.40 9.05 1.13
C ARG A 120 -0.94 9.25 1.55
N VAL A 121 -0.23 10.21 0.96
CA VAL A 121 1.20 10.40 1.24
C VAL A 121 1.44 11.45 2.33
N TRP A 122 0.59 12.47 2.43
CA TRP A 122 0.75 13.54 3.44
C TRP A 122 -0.29 13.50 4.57
N GLY A 123 -1.37 12.71 4.47
CA GLY A 123 -2.40 12.65 5.51
C GLY A 123 -3.23 13.94 5.61
N LEU A 124 -3.22 14.76 4.56
CA LEU A 124 -3.82 16.08 4.55
C LEU A 124 -5.22 16.03 3.94
N ALA A 125 -6.18 16.72 4.57
CA ALA A 125 -7.54 16.86 4.04
C ALA A 125 -7.58 17.71 2.75
N LYS A 126 -8.69 17.59 2.02
CA LYS A 126 -8.96 18.12 0.66
C LYS A 126 -8.68 19.62 0.42
N ASP A 127 -8.47 20.43 1.46
CA ASP A 127 -8.34 21.90 1.34
C ASP A 127 -6.89 22.40 1.27
N ILE A 128 -5.90 21.53 1.07
CA ILE A 128 -4.49 21.92 0.97
C ILE A 128 -4.02 21.98 -0.50
N ASN A 129 -3.21 23.00 -0.77
CA ASN A 129 -2.62 23.30 -2.08
C ASN A 129 -1.95 22.07 -2.73
N THR A 130 -2.52 21.60 -3.84
CA THR A 130 -2.04 20.44 -4.60
C THR A 130 -0.68 20.66 -5.29
N ARG A 131 -0.12 21.88 -5.28
CA ARG A 131 1.23 22.19 -5.80
C ARG A 131 2.34 21.37 -5.14
N THR A 132 2.15 20.90 -3.91
CA THR A 132 3.08 20.00 -3.24
C THR A 132 3.25 18.71 -4.05
N VAL A 133 2.15 18.10 -4.49
CA VAL A 133 2.18 16.86 -5.31
C VAL A 133 2.94 17.08 -6.60
N ASP A 134 2.71 18.20 -7.29
CA ASP A 134 3.36 18.50 -8.57
C ASP A 134 4.89 18.68 -8.40
N THR A 135 5.32 19.31 -7.30
CA THR A 135 6.73 19.49 -6.97
C THR A 135 7.42 18.15 -6.74
N HIS A 136 6.81 17.27 -5.95
CA HIS A 136 7.35 15.94 -5.68
C HIS A 136 7.33 15.06 -6.95
N MET A 137 6.30 15.15 -7.79
CA MET A 137 6.28 14.46 -9.10
C MET A 137 7.41 14.88 -10.03
N SER A 138 7.71 16.18 -10.10
CA SER A 138 8.84 16.68 -10.90
C SER A 138 10.19 16.18 -10.38
N ARG A 139 10.35 16.08 -9.06
CA ARG A 139 11.57 15.55 -8.43
C ARG A 139 11.69 14.04 -8.64
N LEU A 140 10.62 13.28 -8.43
CA LEU A 140 10.62 11.83 -8.61
C LEU A 140 10.95 11.41 -10.04
N ARG A 141 10.40 12.08 -11.06
CA ARG A 141 10.74 11.79 -12.46
C ARG A 141 12.24 11.81 -12.73
N ARG A 142 12.94 12.79 -12.16
CA ARG A 142 14.39 12.95 -12.30
C ARG A 142 15.16 11.96 -11.43
N ARG A 143 14.80 11.85 -10.15
CA ARG A 143 15.53 11.02 -9.17
C ARG A 143 15.40 9.52 -9.42
N LEU A 144 14.23 9.07 -9.86
CA LEU A 144 13.98 7.66 -10.14
C LEU A 144 14.39 7.24 -11.55
N GLY A 145 14.76 8.18 -12.43
CA GLY A 145 15.03 7.85 -13.83
C GLY A 145 13.82 7.23 -14.53
N LEU A 146 12.61 7.74 -14.28
CA LEU A 146 11.36 7.21 -14.87
C LEU A 146 11.24 7.66 -16.34
N ASN A 147 12.02 7.00 -17.18
CA ASN A 147 12.08 7.14 -18.62
C ASN A 147 11.68 5.81 -19.30
N PRO A 148 11.34 5.84 -20.60
CA PRO A 148 10.99 4.64 -21.34
C PRO A 148 12.08 3.55 -21.31
N GLU A 149 13.36 3.94 -21.22
CA GLU A 149 14.51 3.02 -21.17
C GLU A 149 14.50 2.16 -19.90
N ASN A 150 14.07 2.72 -18.76
CA ASN A 150 13.90 1.99 -17.51
C ASN A 150 12.51 1.35 -17.39
N GLY A 151 11.73 1.30 -18.48
CA GLY A 151 10.46 0.59 -18.55
C GLY A 151 9.29 1.25 -17.83
N PHE A 152 9.45 2.46 -17.29
CA PHE A 152 8.38 3.16 -16.55
C PHE A 152 8.36 4.66 -16.81
N ARG A 153 7.16 5.24 -16.92
CA ARG A 153 6.99 6.69 -17.01
C ARG A 153 5.82 7.18 -16.15
N ILE A 154 5.95 8.39 -15.61
CA ILE A 154 4.82 9.08 -14.97
C ILE A 154 4.14 9.99 -15.99
N LYS A 155 2.96 9.58 -16.46
CA LYS A 155 2.10 10.38 -17.33
C LYS A 155 1.25 11.34 -16.51
N THR A 156 1.29 12.63 -16.86
CA THR A 156 0.37 13.63 -16.30
C THR A 156 -0.96 13.54 -17.05
N ILE A 157 -2.06 13.38 -16.31
CA ILE A 157 -3.41 13.49 -16.85
C ILE A 157 -3.94 14.87 -16.46
N TYR A 158 -4.09 15.74 -17.46
CA TYR A 158 -4.41 17.15 -17.30
C TYR A 158 -5.61 17.35 -16.36
N GLN A 159 -5.46 18.26 -15.39
CA GLN A 159 -6.43 18.58 -14.32
C GLN A 159 -6.89 17.43 -13.41
N ARG A 160 -6.46 16.18 -13.62
CA ARG A 160 -6.87 15.04 -12.79
C ARG A 160 -5.78 14.55 -11.86
N GLY A 161 -4.60 14.26 -12.39
CA GLY A 161 -3.50 13.73 -11.58
C GLY A 161 -2.46 13.00 -12.41
N TYR A 162 -2.02 11.85 -11.91
CA TYR A 162 -0.87 11.13 -12.42
C TYR A 162 -1.15 9.65 -12.59
N ARG A 163 -0.42 9.03 -13.52
CA ARG A 163 -0.46 7.60 -13.77
C ARG A 163 0.96 7.11 -14.02
N LEU A 164 1.37 6.11 -13.28
CA LEU A 164 2.59 5.36 -13.60
C LEU A 164 2.24 4.34 -14.68
N GLU A 165 2.86 4.44 -15.85
CA GLU A 165 2.69 3.49 -16.95
C GLU A 165 3.95 2.66 -17.09
N ALA A 166 3.81 1.33 -17.16
CA ALA A 166 4.89 0.49 -17.65
C ALA A 166 4.98 0.61 -19.17
N MET A 167 6.19 0.79 -19.65
CA MET A 167 6.52 0.77 -21.07
C MET A 167 7.01 -0.65 -21.34
N LYS A 168 6.23 -1.43 -22.08
CA LYS A 168 6.78 -2.65 -22.68
C LYS A 168 7.90 -2.21 -23.64
N ALA A 169 9.05 -2.88 -23.58
CA ALA A 169 9.82 -3.02 -24.81
C ALA A 169 8.90 -3.78 -25.77
N ASP A 170 8.71 -3.27 -26.98
CA ASP A 170 7.93 -3.94 -28.03
C ASP A 170 8.60 -5.28 -28.37
N MET A 171 8.32 -6.32 -27.58
CA MET A 171 8.54 -7.73 -27.90
C MET A 171 7.19 -8.32 -28.26
N GLU A 172 6.73 -7.95 -29.45
CA GLU A 172 5.81 -8.67 -30.32
C GLU A 172 5.97 -8.05 -31.71
N ALA A 173 7.19 -8.17 -32.25
CA ALA A 173 7.40 -8.08 -33.68
C ALA A 173 6.63 -9.22 -34.35
N GLN A 174 5.93 -8.88 -35.44
CA GLN A 174 5.39 -9.76 -36.47
C GLN A 174 5.56 -11.26 -36.21
N THR A 175 4.47 -11.96 -35.91
CA THR A 175 4.34 -13.35 -36.37
C THR A 175 4.17 -13.25 -37.90
N PRO A 176 5.12 -13.73 -38.72
CA PRO A 176 4.82 -14.02 -40.11
C PRO A 176 3.93 -15.25 -40.08
N HIS A 177 2.68 -15.10 -40.51
CA HIS A 177 1.86 -16.26 -40.83
C HIS A 177 2.35 -16.77 -42.19
N ASP A 178 3.27 -17.73 -42.16
CA ASP A 178 3.35 -18.74 -43.22
C ASP A 178 2.12 -19.67 -43.13
#